data_AF-A0AAV1RUZ8-F1
#
_entry.id   AF-A0AAV1RUZ8-F1
#
_cell.length_a   1.000
_cell.length_b   1.000
_cell.length_c   1.000
_cell.angle_alpha   90.00
_cell.angle_beta   90.00
_cell.angle_gamma   90.00
#
_symmetry.space_group_name_H-M   'P 1'
#
loop_
_entity.id
_entity.type
_entity.pdbx_description
1 polymer ?
#
loop_
_entity_poly.entity_id
_entity_poly.type
_entity_poly.pdbx_seq_one_letter_code
_entity_poly.pdbx_strand_id
1 'polypeptide(L)'
;MASLSFFNAMVTLALLIMLFMGSSNAQLSTDFYSKSCPHLFSTVQTVVQSAINKETRMGASIVRLFFHDCFVNVISLATDSSFE
;
A
#
# COMPACT_ATOMS: atom_id res chain seq x y z
N MET A 1 -38.42 -23.87 -6.02
CA MET A 1 -37.86 -24.22 -4.69
C MET A 1 -36.36 -24.50 -4.77
N ALA A 2 -35.90 -25.43 -5.62
CA ALA A 2 -34.47 -25.74 -5.80
C ALA A 2 -33.60 -24.53 -6.20
N SER A 3 -34.07 -23.68 -7.11
CA SER A 3 -33.36 -22.46 -7.53
C SER A 3 -33.16 -21.44 -6.39
N LEU A 4 -34.16 -21.30 -5.52
CA LEU A 4 -34.11 -20.39 -4.37
C LEU A 4 -33.15 -20.91 -3.30
N SER A 5 -33.09 -22.23 -3.09
CA SER A 5 -32.11 -22.87 -2.20
C SER A 5 -30.67 -22.75 -2.71
N PHE A 6 -30.44 -22.87 -4.03
CA PHE A 6 -29.11 -22.63 -4.61
C PHE A 6 -28.69 -21.17 -4.46
N PHE A 7 -29.59 -20.22 -4.70
CA PHE A 7 -29.32 -18.80 -4.52
C PHE A 7 -28.96 -18.48 -3.07
N ASN A 8 -29.73 -18.98 -2.09
CA ASN A 8 -29.44 -18.82 -0.68
C ASN A 8 -28.09 -19.44 -0.28
N ALA A 9 -27.74 -20.62 -0.82
CA ALA A 9 -26.46 -21.27 -0.55
C ALA A 9 -25.26 -20.48 -1.11
N MET A 10 -25.42 -19.83 -2.26
CA MET A 10 -24.39 -18.95 -2.83
C MET A 10 -24.22 -17.68 -2.00
N VAL A 11 -25.32 -17.09 -1.53
CA VAL A 11 -25.29 -15.89 -0.67
C VAL A 11 -24.65 -16.20 0.67
N THR A 12 -24.97 -17.33 1.30
CA THR A 12 -24.34 -17.73 2.57
C THR A 12 -22.85 -18.02 2.40
N LEU A 13 -22.45 -18.67 1.31
CA LEU A 13 -21.03 -18.91 1.01
C LEU A 13 -20.26 -17.59 0.80
N ALA A 14 -20.83 -16.64 0.06
CA ALA A 14 -20.22 -15.32 -0.14
C ALA A 14 -20.07 -14.54 1.17
N LEU A 15 -21.09 -14.55 2.04
CA LEU A 15 -21.05 -13.95 3.37
C LEU A 15 -19.97 -14.58 4.26
N LEU A 16 -19.83 -15.91 4.21
CA LEU A 16 -18.77 -16.62 4.93
C LEU A 16 -17.38 -16.19 4.44
N ILE A 17 -17.16 -16.12 3.12
CA ILE A 17 -15.88 -15.70 2.55
C ILE A 17 -15.51 -14.27 2.98
N MET A 18 -16.49 -13.34 2.99
CA MET A 18 -16.27 -11.96 3.44
C MET A 18 -15.88 -11.87 4.92
N LEU A 19 -16.38 -12.76 5.77
CA LEU A 19 -16.01 -12.84 7.20
C LEU A 19 -14.57 -13.32 7.42
N PHE A 20 -14.00 -14.07 6.47
CA PHE A 20 -12.60 -14.53 6.51
C PHE A 20 -11.63 -13.57 5.79
N MET A 21 -12.14 -12.56 5.08
CA MET A 21 -11.32 -11.51 4.50
C MET A 21 -10.90 -10.54 5.61
N GLY A 22 -9.70 -10.73 6.15
CA GLY A 22 -9.14 -9.83 7.15
C GLY A 22 -8.88 -8.42 6.57
N SER A 23 -9.09 -7.38 7.38
CA SER A 23 -8.70 -6.03 7.03
C SER A 23 -7.17 -5.94 6.87
N SER A 24 -6.72 -5.44 5.73
CA SER A 24 -5.31 -5.11 5.50
C SER A 24 -4.96 -3.90 6.37
N ASN A 25 -4.26 -4.12 7.47
CA ASN A 25 -3.70 -3.03 8.28
C ASN A 25 -2.42 -2.53 7.62
N ALA A 26 -2.49 -1.42 6.87
CA ALA A 26 -1.34 -0.73 6.31
C ALA A 26 -0.61 0.09 7.41
N GLN A 27 -0.20 -0.57 8.50
CA GLN A 27 0.52 0.08 9.58
C GLN A 27 1.97 0.33 9.17
N LEU A 28 2.29 1.61 8.97
CA LEU A 28 3.67 2.04 8.77
C LEU A 28 4.40 2.02 10.13
N SER A 29 5.60 1.46 10.12
CA SER A 29 6.53 1.54 11.25
C SER A 29 7.87 2.03 10.76
N THR A 30 8.51 2.92 11.53
CA THR A 30 9.85 3.44 11.23
C THR A 30 10.92 2.35 11.28
N ASP A 31 10.66 1.28 12.03
CA ASP A 31 11.61 0.19 12.26
C ASP A 31 11.26 -1.08 11.47
N PHE A 32 10.38 -0.98 10.46
CA PHE A 32 9.89 -2.12 9.69
C PHE A 32 11.03 -2.99 9.13
N TYR A 33 12.11 -2.36 8.64
CA TYR A 33 13.27 -3.06 8.08
C TYR A 33 14.42 -3.29 9.06
N SER A 34 14.27 -2.91 10.34
CA SER A 34 15.36 -2.98 11.33
C SER A 34 15.97 -4.38 11.48
N LYS A 35 15.17 -5.44 11.34
CA LYS A 35 15.61 -6.84 11.47
C LYS A 35 15.99 -7.50 10.14
N SER A 36 15.32 -7.16 9.05
CA SER A 36 15.51 -7.80 7.74
C SER A 36 16.59 -7.10 6.90
N CYS A 37 16.69 -5.77 7.00
CA CYS A 37 17.68 -4.96 6.30
C CYS A 37 18.08 -3.74 7.15
N PRO A 38 18.96 -3.91 8.16
CA PRO A 38 19.30 -2.86 9.12
C PRO A 38 20.00 -1.65 8.49
N HIS A 39 20.66 -1.83 7.33
CA HIS A 39 21.39 -0.79 6.62
C HIS A 39 20.61 -0.17 5.46
N LEU A 40 19.30 -0.47 5.34
CA LEU A 40 18.47 0.05 4.26
C LEU A 40 18.53 1.58 4.19
N PHE A 41 18.25 2.23 5.33
CA PHE A 41 18.19 3.69 5.39
C PHE A 41 19.53 4.34 5.02
N SER A 42 20.65 3.88 5.59
CA SER A 42 21.98 4.42 5.28
C SER A 42 22.38 4.21 3.82
N THR A 43 22.02 3.06 3.24
CA THR A 43 22.31 2.75 1.84
C THR A 43 21.54 3.67 0.91
N VAL A 44 20.23 3.80 1.10
CA VAL A 44 19.37 4.69 0.31
C VAL A 44 19.82 6.15 0.45
N GLN A 45 20.12 6.60 1.68
CA GLN A 45 20.59 7.95 1.94
C GLN A 45 21.88 8.26 1.17
N THR A 46 22.85 7.35 1.18
CA THR A 46 24.13 7.52 0.48
C THR A 46 23.93 7.65 -1.04
N VAL A 47 23.09 6.80 -1.62
CA VAL A 47 22.79 6.82 -3.07
C VAL A 47 22.06 8.10 -3.45
N VAL A 48 21.05 8.51 -2.68
CA VAL A 48 20.29 9.74 -2.92
C VAL A 48 21.20 10.96 -2.82
N GLN A 49 22.06 11.04 -1.81
CA GLN A 49 23.04 12.12 -1.68
C GLN A 49 24.01 12.17 -2.85
N SER A 50 24.54 11.02 -3.29
CA SER A 50 25.40 10.94 -4.47
C SER A 50 24.69 11.43 -5.74
N ALA A 51 23.43 11.07 -5.93
CA ALA A 51 22.62 11.52 -7.06
C ALA A 51 22.36 13.04 -7.04
N ILE A 52 22.10 13.62 -5.86
CA ILE A 52 21.92 15.07 -5.69
C ILE A 52 23.23 15.83 -5.90
N ASN A 53 24.35 15.29 -5.41
CA ASN A 53 25.67 15.90 -5.59
C ASN A 53 26.08 15.92 -7.08
N LYS A 54 25.66 14.91 -7.85
CA LYS A 54 25.87 14.89 -9.30
C LYS A 54 24.96 15.91 -10.01
N GLU A 55 23.70 15.98 -9.62
CA GLU A 55 22.70 16.87 -10.23
C GLU A 55 21.71 17.37 -9.17
N THR A 56 21.81 18.63 -8.77
CA THR A 56 21.03 19.18 -7.63
C THR A 56 19.51 19.06 -7.86
N ARG A 57 19.07 19.13 -9.12
CA ARG A 57 17.66 18.98 -9.52
C ARG A 57 17.09 17.59 -9.19
N MET A 58 17.92 16.56 -9.05
CA MET A 58 17.47 15.19 -8.75
C MET A 58 16.70 15.10 -7.44
N GLY A 59 17.06 15.88 -6.41
CA GLY A 59 16.32 15.88 -5.15
C GLY A 59 14.85 16.28 -5.35
N ALA A 60 14.60 17.35 -6.09
CA ALA A 60 13.25 17.79 -6.44
C ALA A 60 12.52 16.77 -7.32
N SER A 61 13.21 16.16 -8.30
CA SER A 61 12.63 15.13 -9.16
C SER A 61 12.18 13.88 -8.38
N ILE A 62 12.98 13.40 -7.42
CA ILE A 62 12.67 12.23 -6.59
C ILE A 62 11.44 12.50 -5.73
N VAL A 63 11.37 13.67 -5.08
CA VAL A 63 10.21 14.06 -4.27
C VAL A 63 8.96 14.18 -5.14
N ARG A 64 9.06 14.75 -6.34
CA ARG A 64 7.95 14.83 -7.29
C ARG A 64 7.47 13.46 -7.73
N LEU A 65 8.38 12.51 -7.97
CA LEU A 65 8.03 11.14 -8.33
C LEU A 65 7.30 10.44 -7.17
N PHE A 66 7.77 10.60 -5.94
CA PHE A 66 7.08 10.07 -4.75
C PHE A 66 5.64 10.59 -4.65
N PHE A 67 5.45 11.91 -4.79
CA PHE A 67 4.10 12.48 -4.79
C PHE A 67 3.26 12.00 -5.98
N HIS A 68 3.84 11.82 -7.16
CA HIS A 68 3.14 11.31 -8.34
C HIS A 68 2.63 9.89 -8.13
N ASP A 69 3.47 8.99 -7.59
CA ASP A 69 3.10 7.60 -7.31
C ASP A 69 2.05 7.50 -6.19
N CYS A 70 2.16 8.36 -5.17
CA CYS A 70 1.15 8.42 -4.13
C CYS A 70 -0.17 9.00 -4.64
N PHE A 71 -0.18 10.07 -5.46
CA PHE A 71 -1.41 10.72 -5.94
C PHE A 71 -2.28 9.80 -6.80
N VAL A 72 -1.66 8.95 -7.61
CA VAL A 72 -2.35 7.91 -8.40
C VAL A 72 -2.98 6.86 -7.46
N ASN A 73 -2.33 6.56 -6.34
CA ASN A 73 -2.83 5.58 -5.36
C ASN A 73 -3.92 6.16 -4.45
N VAL A 74 -3.93 7.47 -4.13
CA VAL A 74 -5.02 8.07 -3.33
C VAL A 74 -6.35 8.04 -4.09
N ILE A 75 -6.33 8.12 -5.43
CA ILE A 75 -7.55 7.95 -6.24
C ILE A 75 -8.05 6.50 -6.24
N SER A 76 -7.16 5.50 -6.21
CA SER A 76 -7.55 4.08 -6.07
C SER A 76 -7.97 3.69 -4.66
N LEU A 77 -7.37 4.29 -3.63
CA LEU A 77 -7.77 4.09 -2.23
C LEU A 77 -9.01 4.91 -1.85
N ALA A 78 -9.31 6.02 -2.53
CA ALA A 78 -10.55 6.78 -2.33
C ALA A 78 -11.81 5.99 -2.76
N THR A 79 -11.66 4.93 -3.56
CA THR A 79 -12.76 3.98 -3.86
C THR A 79 -12.88 2.83 -2.85
N ASP A 80 -11.95 2.69 -1.91
CA ASP A 80 -11.95 1.62 -0.90
C ASP A 80 -11.65 2.18 0.49
N SER A 81 -12.60 2.95 1.01
CA SER A 81 -13.09 2.83 2.39
C SER A 81 -13.88 4.08 2.74
N SER A 82 -15.20 3.89 2.88
CA SER A 82 -15.88 4.18 4.14
C SER A 82 -15.00 4.88 5.18
N PHE A 83 -15.05 6.21 5.15
CA PHE A 83 -14.74 7.02 6.31
C PHE A 83 -15.91 6.84 7.29
N GLU A 84 -15.76 5.87 8.19
CA GLU A 84 -16.31 5.92 9.54
C GLU A 84 -15.26 5.38 10.50
#